data_AF-A0A0T9PS93-F1
#
_entry.id   AF-A0A0T9PS93-F1
#
_cell.length_a   1.000
_cell.length_b   1.000
_cell.length_c   1.000
_cell.angle_alpha   90.00
_cell.angle_beta   90.00
_cell.angle_gamma   90.00
#
_symmetry.space_group_name_H-M   'P 1'
#
loop_
_entity.id
_entity.type
_entity.pdbx_description
1 polymer ?
#
loop_
_entity_poly.entity_id
_entity_poly.type
_entity_poly.pdbx_seq_one_letter_code
_entity_poly.pdbx_strand_id
1 'polypeptide(L)' 'MNISTDGMIAAIRSVAERVESRESEVLNSIADRIAELVASANKNWRTAKHYERECLDWQGKYNAAEEKLRQFVVLIENLS' A
#
# COMPACT_ATOMS: atom_id res chain seq x y z
N MET A 1 25.37 -1.93 -2.35
CA MET A 1 24.62 -2.98 -1.63
C MET A 1 23.33 -2.34 -1.12
N ASN A 2 22.14 -2.77 -1.58
CA ASN A 2 20.87 -2.23 -1.08
C ASN A 2 20.37 -3.17 0.02
N ILE A 3 20.42 -2.75 1.28
CA ILE A 3 20.01 -3.56 2.43
C ILE A 3 18.50 -3.43 2.59
N SER A 4 17.79 -4.56 2.71
CA SER A 4 16.35 -4.56 2.99
C SER A 4 16.06 -4.00 4.38
N THR A 5 14.83 -3.53 4.63
CA THR A 5 14.48 -3.02 5.97
C THR A 5 14.64 -4.07 7.06
N ASP A 6 14.33 -5.34 6.77
CA ASP A 6 14.60 -6.45 7.70
C ASP A 6 16.10 -6.64 7.95
N GLY A 7 16.92 -6.48 6.90
CA GLY A 7 18.38 -6.50 7.03
C GLY A 7 18.91 -5.33 7.87
N MET A 8 18.30 -4.15 7.78
CA MET A 8 18.64 -3.01 8.64
C MET A 8 18.25 -3.26 10.09
N ILE A 9 17.05 -3.77 10.36
CA ILE A 9 16.58 -4.14 11.71
C ILE A 9 17.51 -5.18 12.33
N ALA A 10 17.86 -6.23 11.57
CA ALA A 10 18.78 -7.27 12.02
C ALA A 10 20.18 -6.71 12.34
N ALA A 11 20.70 -5.79 11.52
CA ALA A 11 21.98 -5.14 11.77
C ALA A 11 21.94 -4.29 13.06
N ILE A 12 20.87 -3.53 13.28
CA ILE A 12 20.70 -2.72 14.50
C ILE A 12 20.66 -3.61 15.74
N ARG A 13 19.87 -4.69 15.70
CA ARG A 13 19.80 -5.66 16.82
C ARG A 13 21.16 -6.32 17.09
N SER A 14 21.90 -6.67 16.04
CA SER A 14 23.25 -7.24 16.19
C SER A 14 24.26 -6.25 16.81
N VAL A 15 24.13 -4.95 16.53
CA VAL A 15 24.94 -3.91 17.21
C VAL A 15 24.50 -3.76 18.66
N ALA A 16 23.19 -3.83 18.94
CA ALA A 16 22.64 -3.73 20.30
C ALA A 16 23.18 -4.83 21.25
N GLU A 17 23.53 -6.01 20.72
CA GLU A 17 24.15 -7.10 21.49
C GLU A 17 25.59 -6.81 21.95
N ARG A 18 26.24 -5.78 21.39
CA ARG A 18 27.68 -5.51 21.57
C ARG A 18 27.97 -4.22 22.35
N VAL A 19 26.94 -3.53 22.81
CA VAL A 19 27.04 -2.21 23.48
C VAL A 19 26.52 -2.28 24.91
N GLU A 20 26.67 -1.19 25.68
CA GLU A 20 26.21 -1.16 27.07
C GLU A 20 24.68 -1.21 27.17
N SER A 21 24.16 -1.63 28.33
CA SER A 21 22.73 -1.89 28.55
C SER A 21 21.82 -0.75 28.07
N ARG A 22 22.21 0.51 28.34
CA ARG A 22 21.40 1.67 27.95
C ARG A 22 21.39 1.92 26.45
N GLU A 23 22.52 1.72 25.79
CA GLU A 23 22.64 1.88 24.33
C GLU A 23 21.92 0.74 23.62
N SER A 24 22.00 -0.47 24.18
CA SER A 24 21.28 -1.65 23.72
C SER A 24 19.77 -1.44 23.75
N GLU A 25 19.24 -0.90 24.85
CA GLU A 25 17.81 -0.56 24.97
C GLU A 25 17.37 0.46 23.91
N VAL A 26 18.17 1.52 23.69
CA VAL A 26 17.85 2.53 22.66
C VAL A 26 17.86 1.91 21.27
N LEU A 27 18.88 1.11 20.94
CA LEU A 27 18.98 0.48 19.62
C LEU A 27 17.85 -0.52 19.37
N ASN A 28 17.47 -1.32 20.36
CA ASN A 28 16.33 -2.23 20.24
C ASN A 28 15.00 -1.47 20.09
N SER A 29 14.80 -0.38 20.84
CA SER A 29 13.62 0.48 20.66
C SER A 29 13.56 1.10 19.26
N ILE A 30 14.71 1.50 18.69
CA ILE A 30 14.77 1.99 17.31
C ILE A 30 14.38 0.88 16.31
N ALA A 31 14.91 -0.33 16.49
CA ALA A 31 14.60 -1.47 15.64
C ALA A 31 13.08 -1.79 15.64
N ASP A 32 12.45 -1.74 16.81
CA ASP A 32 11.02 -2.00 16.95
C ASP A 32 10.16 -0.89 16.31
N ARG A 33 10.51 0.38 16.51
CA ARG A 33 9.80 1.50 15.86
C ARG A 33 9.90 1.46 14.34
N ILE A 34 11.05 1.03 13.80
CA ILE A 34 11.20 0.84 12.34
C ILE A 34 10.26 -0.28 11.87
N ALA A 35 10.20 -1.41 12.59
CA ALA A 35 9.31 -2.52 12.25
C ALA A 35 7.83 -2.09 12.26
N GLU A 36 7.41 -1.33 13.26
CA GLU A 36 6.04 -0.79 13.36
C GLU A 36 5.70 0.16 12.21
N LEU A 37 6.61 1.09 11.87
CA LEU A 37 6.43 2.02 10.76
C LEU A 37 6.28 1.28 9.43
N VAL A 38 7.09 0.26 9.18
CA VAL A 38 7.01 -0.56 7.96
C VAL A 38 5.71 -1.35 7.90
N ALA A 39 5.29 -1.96 9.02
CA ALA A 39 4.02 -2.68 9.09
C ALA A 39 2.82 -1.75 8.82
N SER A 40 2.84 -0.55 9.41
CA SER A 40 1.83 0.49 9.19
C SER A 40 1.79 0.96 7.73
N ALA A 41 2.96 1.25 7.14
CA ALA A 41 3.07 1.66 5.75
C ALA A 41 2.56 0.57 4.79
N ASN A 42 2.91 -0.69 5.03
CA ASN A 42 2.42 -1.83 4.25
C ASN A 42 0.90 -2.01 4.37
N LYS A 43 0.33 -1.82 5.57
CA LYS A 43 -1.12 -1.83 5.77
C LYS A 43 -1.78 -0.72 4.96
N ASN A 44 -1.28 0.51 5.05
CA ASN A 44 -1.82 1.65 4.31
C ASN A 44 -1.73 1.45 2.80
N TRP A 45 -0.61 0.93 2.29
CA TRP A 45 -0.45 0.61 0.88
C TRP A 45 -1.46 -0.45 0.41
N ARG A 46 -1.68 -1.51 1.19
CA ARG A 46 -2.69 -2.54 0.88
C ARG A 46 -4.10 -1.94 0.83
N THR A 47 -4.43 -1.06 1.78
CA THR A 47 -5.71 -0.34 1.79
C THR A 47 -5.85 0.57 0.58
N ALA A 48 -4.83 1.33 0.21
CA ALA A 48 -4.84 2.18 -0.97
C ALA A 48 -5.05 1.37 -2.26
N LYS A 49 -4.33 0.24 -2.41
CA LYS A 49 -4.50 -0.69 -3.53
C LYS A 49 -5.89 -1.32 -3.61
N HIS A 50 -6.51 -1.57 -2.45
CA HIS A 50 -7.87 -2.07 -2.40
C HIS A 50 -8.86 -1.04 -2.96
N TYR A 51 -8.78 0.22 -2.49
CA TYR A 51 -9.66 1.28 -3.00
C TYR A 51 -9.39 1.62 -4.47
N GLU A 52 -8.13 1.63 -4.91
CA GLU A 52 -7.77 1.79 -6.33
C GLU A 52 -8.50 0.74 -7.19
N ARG A 53 -8.49 -0.52 -6.75
CA ARG A 53 -9.21 -1.59 -7.45
C ARG A 53 -10.71 -1.38 -7.47
N GLU A 54 -11.32 -0.98 -6.35
CA GLU A 54 -12.76 -0.68 -6.30
C GLU A 54 -13.13 0.48 -7.22
N CYS A 55 -12.34 1.56 -7.24
CA CYS A 55 -12.54 2.68 -8.14
C CYS A 55 -12.49 2.25 -9.61
N LEU A 56 -11.52 1.42 -9.99
CA LEU A 56 -11.41 0.90 -11.36
C LEU A 56 -12.59 0.00 -11.74
N ASP A 57 -13.08 -0.83 -10.82
CA ASP A 57 -14.27 -1.66 -11.04
C ASP A 57 -15.53 -0.80 -11.26
N TRP A 58 -15.73 0.22 -10.41
CA TRP A 58 -16.83 1.18 -10.56
C TRP A 58 -16.73 1.96 -11.87
N GLN A 59 -15.53 2.40 -12.25
CA GLN A 59 -15.30 3.10 -13.51
C GLN A 59 -15.64 2.20 -14.71
N GLY A 60 -15.25 0.91 -14.67
CA GLY A 60 -15.61 -0.05 -15.71
C GLY A 60 -17.12 -0.24 -15.85
N LYS A 61 -17.84 -0.36 -14.73
CA LYS A 61 -19.31 -0.47 -14.70
C LYS A 61 -19.98 0.79 -15.25
N TYR A 62 -19.48 1.97 -14.88
CA TYR A 62 -19.99 3.25 -15.39
C TYR A 62 -19.80 3.36 -16.90
N ASN A 63 -18.58 3.07 -17.40
CA ASN A 63 -18.29 3.11 -18.83
C ASN A 63 -19.20 2.16 -19.63
N ALA A 64 -19.44 0.95 -19.11
CA ALA A 64 -20.35 -0.01 -19.74
C ALA A 64 -21.81 0.48 -19.75
N ALA A 65 -22.26 1.16 -18.69
CA ALA A 65 -23.59 1.75 -18.64
C ALA A 65 -23.71 2.94 -19.61
N GLU A 66 -22.70 3.80 -19.68
CA GLU A 66 -22.64 4.92 -20.61
C GLU A 66 -22.71 4.44 -22.06
N GLU A 67 -21.94 3.40 -22.42
CA GLU A 67 -21.95 2.82 -23.76
C GLU A 67 -23.33 2.27 -24.15
N LYS A 68 -24.01 1.56 -23.23
CA LYS A 68 -25.38 1.09 -23.46
C LYS A 68 -26.37 2.24 -23.68
N LEU A 69 -26.22 3.32 -22.91
CA LEU A 69 -27.06 4.50 -23.07
C LEU A 69 -26.80 5.19 -24.42
N ARG A 70 -25.54 5.33 -24.84
CA ARG A 70 -25.17 5.87 -26.14
C ARG A 70 -25.78 5.06 -27.29
N GLN A 71 -25.70 3.73 -27.24
CA GLN A 71 -26.32 2.85 -28.22
C GLN A 71 -27.83 3.03 -28.30
N PHE A 72 -28.48 3.17 -27.14
CA PHE A 72 -29.93 3.37 -27.08
C PHE A 72 -30.34 4.73 -27.67
N VAL A 73 -29.60 5.81 -27.39
CA VAL A 73 -29.84 7.13 -27.96
C VAL A 73 -29.72 7.08 -29.49
N VAL A 74 -28.64 6.50 -30.02
CA VAL A 74 -28.45 6.33 -31.47
C VAL A 74 -29.59 5.52 -32.11
N LEU A 75 -30.08 4.49 -31.42
CA LEU A 75 -31.22 3.70 -31.91
C LEU A 75 -32.50 4.53 -32.01
N ILE A 76 -32.79 5.37 -30.99
CA ILE A 76 -33.95 6.27 -31.01
C ILE A 76 -33.82 7.31 -32.12
N GLU A 77 -32.65 7.93 -32.26
CA GLU A 77 -32.39 8.94 -33.29
C GLU A 77 -32.60 8.38 -34.70
N ASN A 78 -32.22 7.12 -34.95
CA ASN A 78 -32.40 6.47 -36.25
C ASN A 78 -33.85 6.00 -36.53
N LEU A 79 -34.72 5.95 -35.51
CA LEU A 79 -36.13 5.60 -35.63
C LEU A 79 -37.05 6.82 -35.78
N SER A 80 -36.49 8.03 -35.66
CA SER A 80 -37.18 9.33 -35.74
C SER A 80 -37.11 9.91 -37.15
#